data_AF-A0AAD5A1B9-F1
#
_entry.id   AF-A0AAD5A1B9-F1
#
_cell.length_a   1.000
_cell.length_b   1.000
_cell.length_c   1.000
_cell.angle_alpha   90.00
_cell.angle_beta   90.00
_cell.angle_gamma   90.00
#
_symmetry.space_group_name_H-M   'P 1'
#
loop_
_entity.id
_entity.type
_entity.pdbx_description
1 polymer ?
#
loop_
_entity_poly.entity_id
_entity_poly.type
_entity_poly.pdbx_seq_one_letter_code
_entity_poly.pdbx_strand_id
1 'polypeptide(L)' 'KRKWTEDEVKAVENKLLHFITSGRVPGKRECEDCIRSTPGLLQNRTWEAVKSYIKNRITALKRE' A
#
# COMPACT_ATOMS: atom_id res chain seq x y z
N LYS A 1 -15.57 5.77 2.36
CA LYS A 1 -14.31 5.11 1.92
C LYS A 1 -13.94 5.65 0.53
N ARG A 2 -12.87 6.44 0.38
CA ARG A 2 -12.38 6.82 -0.96
C ARG A 2 -11.84 5.56 -1.65
N LYS A 3 -12.37 5.25 -2.84
CA LYS A 3 -11.84 4.16 -3.69
C LYS A 3 -10.38 4.48 -4.02
N TRP A 4 -9.53 3.47 -4.05
CA TRP A 4 -8.17 3.60 -4.56
C TRP A 4 -8.27 3.66 -6.08
N THR A 5 -7.59 4.62 -6.71
CA THR A 5 -7.47 4.63 -8.17
C THR A 5 -6.49 3.56 -8.62
N GLU A 6 -6.61 3.12 -9.86
CA GLU A 6 -5.69 2.12 -10.43
C GLU A 6 -4.24 2.58 -10.35
N ASP A 7 -3.99 3.87 -10.53
CA ASP A 7 -2.65 4.46 -10.45
C ASP A 7 -2.09 4.43 -9.01
N GLU A 8 -2.92 4.78 -8.01
CA GLU A 8 -2.56 4.63 -6.60
C GLU A 8 -2.28 3.17 -6.22
N VAL A 9 -3.13 2.25 -6.69
CA VAL A 9 -2.97 0.81 -6.46
C VAL A 9 -1.66 0.33 -7.08
N LYS A 10 -1.40 0.67 -8.34
CA LYS A 10 -0.22 0.21 -9.08
C LYS A 10 1.06 0.74 -8.43
N ALA A 11 1.07 1.99 -7.98
CA ALA A 11 2.19 2.56 -7.23
C ALA A 11 2.47 1.84 -5.90
N VAL A 12 1.42 1.63 -5.10
CA VAL A 12 1.53 0.95 -3.80
C VAL A 12 1.91 -0.50 -3.97
N GLU A 13 1.26 -1.22 -4.88
CA GLU A 13 1.58 -2.60 -5.16
C GLU A 13 2.98 -2.71 -5.73
N ASN A 14 3.43 -1.89 -6.69
CA ASN A 14 4.79 -2.00 -7.20
C ASN A 14 5.87 -1.83 -6.11
N LYS A 15 5.71 -0.84 -5.23
CA LYS A 15 6.68 -0.54 -4.15
C LYS A 15 6.58 -1.51 -2.97
N LEU A 16 5.37 -1.95 -2.60
CA LEU A 16 5.12 -2.77 -1.42
C LEU A 16 4.70 -4.20 -1.77
N LEU A 17 4.86 -4.64 -3.03
CA LEU A 17 4.49 -5.99 -3.49
C LEU A 17 5.17 -7.04 -2.65
N HIS A 18 6.45 -6.82 -2.35
CA HIS A 18 7.25 -7.73 -1.55
C HIS A 18 6.67 -7.97 -0.16
N PHE A 19 6.09 -6.93 0.46
CA PHE A 19 5.41 -7.05 1.75
C PHE A 19 4.13 -7.86 1.62
N ILE A 20 3.35 -7.62 0.55
CA ILE A 20 2.11 -8.35 0.27
C ILE A 20 2.40 -9.84 0.07
N THR A 21 3.36 -10.19 -0.79
CA THR A 21 3.72 -11.57 -1.11
C THR A 21 4.40 -12.28 0.06
N SER A 22 5.22 -11.57 0.84
CA SER A 22 5.81 -12.09 2.07
C SER A 22 4.79 -12.21 3.21
N GLY A 23 3.57 -11.67 3.06
CA GLY A 23 2.54 -11.64 4.10
C GLY A 23 2.90 -10.76 5.30
N ARG A 24 3.82 -9.80 5.12
CA ARG A 24 4.32 -8.89 6.16
C ARG A 24 3.72 -7.51 5.98
N VAL A 25 3.15 -6.93 7.02
CA VAL A 25 2.60 -5.56 6.94
C VAL A 25 3.74 -4.53 7.04
N PRO A 26 3.83 -3.55 6.11
CA PRO A 26 4.85 -2.51 6.16
C PRO A 26 4.66 -1.60 7.37
N GLY A 27 5.79 -1.11 7.90
CA GLY A 27 5.82 -0.16 9.00
C GLY A 27 5.53 1.27 8.54
N LYS A 28 5.49 2.21 9.50
CA LYS A 28 5.30 3.64 9.22
C LYS A 28 6.34 4.17 8.21
N ARG A 29 7.63 3.88 8.44
CA ARG A 29 8.73 4.29 7.55
C ARG A 29 8.56 3.80 6.11
N GLU A 30 8.26 2.53 5.93
CA GLU A 30 8.07 1.93 4.59
C GLU A 30 6.87 2.56 3.87
N CYS A 31 5.76 2.77 4.57
CA CYS A 31 4.60 3.46 4.01
C CYS A 31 4.92 4.92 3.65
N GLU A 32 5.66 5.64 4.49
CA GLU A 32 6.09 7.01 4.20
C GLU A 32 7.08 7.05 3.01
N ASP A 33 8.03 6.11 2.92
CA ASP A 33 8.95 5.99 1.78
C ASP A 33 8.19 5.73 0.48
N CYS A 34 7.16 4.87 0.53
CA CYS A 34 6.28 4.63 -0.60
C CYS A 34 5.57 5.93 -1.04
N ILE A 35 5.00 6.69 -0.11
CA ILE A 35 4.31 7.96 -0.42
C ILE A 35 5.29 8.99 -1.00
N ARG A 36 6.52 9.06 -0.47
CA ARG A 36 7.56 9.96 -0.99
C ARG A 36 8.08 9.52 -2.37
N SER A 37 8.16 8.21 -2.63
CA SER A 37 8.63 7.66 -3.90
C SER A 37 7.64 7.86 -5.05
N THR A 38 6.35 8.00 -4.76
CA THR A 38 5.30 8.28 -5.76
C THR A 38 4.63 9.64 -5.51
N PRO A 39 5.37 10.74 -5.76
CA PRO A 39 4.83 12.08 -5.62
C PRO A 39 3.67 12.28 -6.62
N GLY A 40 2.55 12.82 -6.14
CA GLY A 40 1.35 13.12 -6.93
C GLY A 40 0.22 12.09 -6.82
N LEU A 41 0.54 10.80 -6.68
CA LEU A 41 -0.47 9.72 -6.60
C LEU A 41 -0.98 9.52 -5.18
N LEU A 42 -0.04 9.46 -4.22
CA LEU A 42 -0.34 9.19 -2.81
C LEU A 42 -0.33 10.46 -1.95
N GLN A 43 -0.28 11.65 -2.56
CA GLN A 43 -0.26 12.93 -1.86
C GLN A 43 -1.46 13.11 -0.91
N ASN A 44 -2.63 12.55 -1.29
CA ASN A 44 -3.83 12.64 -0.47
C ASN A 44 -4.02 11.42 0.45
N ARG A 45 -3.04 10.51 0.50
CA ARG A 45 -3.10 9.29 1.31
C ARG A 45 -2.11 9.38 2.47
N THR A 46 -2.56 8.90 3.62
CA THR A 46 -1.72 8.75 4.80
C THR A 46 -1.10 7.36 4.82
N TRP A 47 0.02 7.22 5.53
CA TRP A 47 0.68 5.94 5.77
C TRP A 47 -0.26 4.89 6.38
N GLU A 48 -1.27 5.33 7.16
CA GLU A 48 -2.32 4.47 7.73
C GLU A 48 -3.23 3.88 6.66
N ALA A 49 -3.60 4.68 5.65
CA ALA A 49 -4.40 4.20 4.52
C ALA A 49 -3.63 3.15 3.72
N VAL A 50 -2.35 3.41 3.43
CA VAL A 50 -1.44 2.47 2.75
C VAL A 50 -1.31 1.17 3.57
N LYS A 51 -1.04 1.29 4.87
CA LYS A 51 -0.95 0.14 5.78
C LYS A 51 -2.23 -0.70 5.77
N SER A 52 -3.40 -0.06 5.89
CA SER A 52 -4.67 -0.77 5.90
C SER A 52 -4.97 -1.43 4.55
N TYR A 53 -4.59 -0.80 3.44
CA TYR A 53 -4.71 -1.38 2.11
C TYR A 53 -3.87 -2.65 1.98
N ILE A 54 -2.58 -2.57 2.32
CA ILE A 54 -1.66 -3.72 2.28
C ILE A 54 -2.13 -4.84 3.21
N LYS A 55 -2.55 -4.51 4.44
CA LYS A 55 -3.13 -5.49 5.37
C LYS A 55 -4.31 -6.23 4.74
N ASN A 56 -5.26 -5.50 4.13
CA ASN A 56 -6.41 -6.12 3.47
C ASN A 56 -5.99 -6.98 2.27
N ARG A 57 -4.96 -6.56 1.53
CA ARG A 57 -4.43 -7.32 0.39
C ARG A 57 -3.78 -8.63 0.83
N ILE A 58 -2.97 -8.60 1.89
CA ILE A 58 -2.41 -9.80 2.52
C ILE A 58 -3.53 -10.73 3.02
N THR A 59 -4.55 -10.18 3.69
CA THR A 59 -5.68 -11.00 4.16
C THR A 59 -6.47 -11.61 3.01
N ALA A 60 -6.64 -10.89 1.89
CA ALA A 60 -7.29 -11.43 0.70
C ALA A 60 -6.47 -12.59 0.10
N LEU A 61 -5.17 -12.41 -0.08
CA LEU A 61 -4.27 -13.46 -0.60
C LEU A 61 -4.17 -14.69 0.30
N LYS A 62 -4.27 -14.54 1.62
CA LYS A 62 -4.29 -15.67 2.55
C LYS A 62 -5.63 -16.43 2.56
N ARG A 63 -6.68 -15.85 1.97
CA ARG A 63 -8.03 -16.44 1.92
C ARG A 63 -8.31 -17.18 0.62
N GLU A 64 -7.50 -16.96 -0.40
CA GLU A 64 -7.45 -17.74 -1.65
C GLU A 64 -6.62 -19.02 -1.42
#